data_AF-M3IL46-F1
#
_entry.id   AF-M3IL46-F1
#
_cell.length_a   1.000
_cell.length_b   1.000
_cell.length_c   1.000
_cell.angle_alpha   90.00
_cell.angle_beta   90.00
_cell.angle_gamma   90.00
#
_symmetry.space_group_name_H-M   'P 1'
#
loop_
_entity.id
_entity.type
_entity.pdbx_description
1 polymer ?
#
loop_
_entity_poly.entity_id
_entity_poly.type
_entity_poly.pdbx_seq_one_letter_code
_entity_poly.pdbx_strand_id
1 'polypeptide(L)' 'MSEFLELKSLILEMKNTVSLLLPKCVPLSYVCDVSGKSRQTITAYIKSNLEPQVEFWLQDGKIMLSQTAALKILRRYNEK' A
#
# COMPACT_ATOMS: atom_id res chain seq x y z
N MET A 1 8.87 25.32 22.42
CA MET A 1 8.11 25.39 21.15
C MET A 1 8.96 25.02 19.93
N SER A 2 10.27 25.32 19.89
CA SER A 2 11.13 24.95 18.74
C SER A 2 11.46 23.45 18.66
N GLU A 3 11.72 22.78 19.78
CA GLU A 3 12.07 21.34 19.79
C GLU A 3 10.97 20.45 19.19
N PHE A 4 9.68 20.79 19.43
CA PHE A 4 8.56 20.07 18.84
C PHE A 4 8.48 20.25 17.31
N LEU A 5 8.77 21.46 16.81
CA LEU A 5 8.81 21.75 15.39
C LEU A 5 9.99 21.08 14.70
N GLU A 6 11.13 20.99 15.39
CA GLU A 6 12.33 20.30 14.94
C GLU A 6 12.10 18.78 14.85
N LEU A 7 11.52 18.18 15.90
CA LEU A 7 11.12 16.77 15.88
C LEU A 7 10.13 16.45 14.75
N LYS A 8 9.12 17.31 14.55
CA LYS A 8 8.16 17.14 13.45
C LYS A 8 8.86 17.18 12.08
N SER A 9 9.82 18.08 11.91
CA SER A 9 10.58 18.21 10.66
C SER A 9 11.41 16.97 10.39
N LEU A 10 12.12 16.45 11.40
CA LEU A 10 12.89 15.21 11.29
C LEU A 10 12.01 14.00 10.94
N ILE A 11 10.83 13.89 11.55
CA ILE A 11 9.87 12.81 11.24
C ILE A 11 9.38 12.91 9.78
N LEU A 12 9.11 14.12 9.30
CA LEU A 12 8.68 14.35 7.91
C LEU A 12 9.80 13.99 6.92
N GLU A 13 11.04 14.35 7.21
CA GLU A 13 12.20 13.99 6.40
C GLU A 13 12.41 12.49 6.36
N MET A 14 12.35 11.80 7.51
CA MET A 14 12.40 10.34 7.58
C MET A 14 11.28 9.69 6.77
N LYS A 15 10.04 10.17 6.89
CA LYS A 15 8.91 9.66 6.11
C LYS A 15 9.16 9.78 4.60
N ASN A 16 9.69 10.92 4.16
CA ASN A 16 9.99 11.15 2.74
C ASN A 16 11.09 10.21 2.26
N THR A 17 12.18 10.05 3.03
CA THR A 17 13.28 9.14 2.69
C THR A 17 12.82 7.69 2.63
N VAL A 18 12.00 7.24 3.59
CA VAL A 18 11.43 5.87 3.59
C VAL A 18 10.51 5.67 2.38
N SER A 19 9.76 6.69 1.96
CA SER A 19 8.87 6.58 0.79
C SER A 19 9.61 6.31 -0.52
N LEU A 20 10.87 6.77 -0.65
CA LEU A 20 11.72 6.50 -1.81
C LEU A 20 12.16 5.03 -1.91
N LEU A 21 12.22 4.33 -0.77
CA LEU A 21 12.61 2.92 -0.69
C LEU A 21 11.43 1.99 -0.98
N LEU A 22 10.19 2.49 -0.86
CA LEU A 22 9.01 1.69 -1.08
C LEU A 22 8.71 1.56 -2.59
N PRO A 23 8.40 0.34 -3.06
CA PRO A 23 8.03 0.15 -4.46
C PRO A 23 6.77 0.97 -4.78
N LYS A 24 6.75 1.57 -5.98
CA LYS A 24 5.61 2.38 -6.46
C LYS A 24 4.34 1.54 -6.70
N CYS A 25 4.53 0.26 -6.99
CA CYS A 25 3.47 -0.72 -7.14
C CYS A 25 3.95 -2.10 -6.66
N VAL A 26 3.02 -2.97 -6.29
CA VAL A 26 3.31 -4.32 -5.83
C VAL A 26 2.34 -5.31 -6.48
N PRO A 27 2.74 -6.58 -6.69
CA PRO A 27 1.81 -7.59 -7.16
C PRO A 27 0.79 -7.93 -6.08
N LEU A 28 -0.42 -8.33 -6.49
CA LEU A 28 -1.46 -8.78 -5.55
C LEU A 28 -0.98 -9.91 -4.62
N SER A 29 -0.09 -10.79 -5.12
CA SER A 29 0.50 -11.86 -4.29
C SER A 29 1.22 -11.32 -3.06
N TYR A 30 1.98 -10.23 -3.18
CA TYR A 30 2.64 -9.60 -2.04
C TYR A 30 1.63 -9.18 -0.96
N VAL A 31 0.51 -8.60 -1.37
CA VAL A 31 -0.55 -8.20 -0.42
C VAL A 31 -1.19 -9.42 0.25
N CYS A 32 -1.39 -10.52 -0.49
CA CYS A 32 -1.85 -11.79 0.08
C CYS A 32 -0.87 -12.33 1.12
N ASP A 33 0.43 -12.36 0.80
CA ASP A 33 1.47 -12.89 1.66
C ASP A 33 1.57 -12.09 2.96
N VAL A 34 1.55 -10.75 2.88
CA VAL A 34 1.65 -9.87 4.05
C VAL A 34 0.38 -9.84 4.88
N SER A 35 -0.81 -9.86 4.26
CA SER A 35 -2.09 -9.80 5.00
C SER A 35 -2.60 -11.16 5.49
N GLY A 36 -1.99 -12.27 5.04
CA GLY A 36 -2.47 -13.63 5.28
C GLY A 36 -3.85 -13.92 4.69
N LYS A 37 -4.32 -13.09 3.73
CA LYS A 37 -5.63 -13.26 3.09
C LYS A 37 -5.53 -13.99 1.77
N SER A 38 -6.55 -14.79 1.48
CA SER A 38 -6.64 -15.50 0.22
C SER A 38 -6.68 -14.54 -0.97
N ARG A 39 -6.19 -15.00 -2.11
CA ARG A 39 -6.24 -14.27 -3.38
C ARG A 39 -7.66 -13.84 -3.75
N GLN A 40 -8.64 -14.71 -3.45
CA GLN A 40 -10.05 -14.48 -3.72
C GLN A 40 -10.59 -13.30 -2.88
N THR A 41 -10.30 -13.28 -1.58
CA THR A 41 -10.72 -12.19 -0.68
C THR A 41 -10.14 -10.85 -1.13
N ILE A 42 -8.84 -10.81 -1.42
CA ILE A 42 -8.18 -9.56 -1.86
C ILE A 42 -8.72 -9.13 -3.24
N THR A 43 -8.90 -10.05 -4.18
CA THR A 43 -9.47 -9.75 -5.50
C THR A 43 -10.89 -9.20 -5.40
N ALA A 44 -11.74 -9.79 -4.55
CA ALA A 44 -13.10 -9.33 -4.33
C ALA A 44 -13.12 -7.91 -3.76
N TYR A 45 -12.24 -7.62 -2.79
CA TYR A 45 -12.10 -6.27 -2.24
C TYR A 45 -11.67 -5.26 -3.30
N ILE A 46 -10.62 -5.58 -4.08
CA ILE A 46 -10.12 -4.72 -5.15
C ILE A 46 -11.23 -4.35 -6.14
N LYS A 47 -11.93 -5.37 -6.65
CA LYS A 47 -12.99 -5.18 -7.65
C LYS A 47 -14.18 -4.35 -7.17
N SER A 48 -14.42 -4.30 -5.86
CA SER A 48 -15.58 -3.61 -5.27
C SER A 48 -15.25 -2.23 -4.68
N ASN A 49 -13.98 -1.94 -4.40
CA ASN A 49 -13.60 -0.75 -3.61
C ASN A 49 -12.54 0.13 -4.25
N LEU A 50 -11.90 -0.33 -5.34
CA LEU A 50 -10.77 0.37 -5.96
C LEU A 50 -11.05 0.68 -7.42
N GLU A 51 -10.42 1.75 -7.92
CA GLU A 51 -10.54 2.22 -9.29
C GLU A 51 -9.59 1.46 -10.24
N PRO A 52 -10.10 0.80 -11.29
CA PRO A 52 -9.25 0.15 -12.30
C PRO A 52 -8.36 1.16 -13.03
N GLN A 53 -7.18 0.73 -13.47
CA GLN A 53 -6.15 1.55 -14.17
C GLN A 53 -5.58 2.73 -13.36
N VAL A 54 -6.05 2.95 -12.13
CA VAL A 54 -5.53 3.97 -11.20
C VAL A 54 -4.95 3.30 -9.96
N GLU A 55 -5.76 2.49 -9.28
CA GLU A 55 -5.38 1.80 -8.04
C GLU A 55 -4.93 0.37 -8.29
N PHE A 56 -5.42 -0.26 -9.37
CA PHE A 56 -4.98 -1.59 -9.78
C PHE A 56 -5.05 -1.77 -11.30
N TRP A 57 -4.15 -2.56 -11.85
CA TRP A 57 -4.11 -2.86 -13.29
C TRP A 57 -3.55 -4.27 -13.53
N LEU A 58 -3.71 -4.76 -14.75
CA LEU A 58 -3.06 -5.99 -15.20
C LEU A 58 -1.73 -5.64 -15.85
N GLN A 59 -0.64 -6.28 -15.42
CA GLN A 59 0.69 -6.17 -16.00
C GLN A 59 1.31 -7.56 -16.06
N ASP A 60 1.72 -8.00 -17.25
CA ASP A 60 2.33 -9.32 -17.46
C ASP A 60 1.49 -10.50 -16.89
N GLY A 61 0.17 -10.42 -17.05
CA GLY A 61 -0.77 -11.42 -16.52
C GLY A 61 -0.96 -11.40 -15.00
N LYS A 62 -0.34 -10.44 -14.30
CA LYS A 62 -0.45 -10.27 -12.85
C LYS A 62 -1.26 -9.01 -12.52
N ILE A 63 -2.09 -9.11 -11.49
CA ILE A 63 -2.74 -7.91 -10.93
C ILE A 63 -1.69 -7.17 -10.13
N MET A 64 -1.43 -5.93 -10.55
CA MET A 64 -0.59 -4.97 -9.85
C MET A 64 -1.47 -3.99 -9.10
N LEU A 65 -0.96 -3.52 -7.96
CA LEU A 65 -1.61 -2.55 -7.09
C LEU A 65 -0.68 -1.35 -6.95
N SER A 66 -1.25 -0.15 -7.01
CA SER A 66 -0.52 1.05 -6.61
C SER A 66 -0.08 0.92 -5.14
N GLN A 67 0.98 1.62 -4.77
CA GLN A 67 1.44 1.66 -3.39
C GLN A 67 0.31 2.09 -2.42
N THR A 68 -0.48 3.10 -2.79
CA THR A 68 -1.59 3.59 -1.96
C THR A 68 -2.69 2.56 -1.79
N ALA A 69 -3.05 1.85 -2.86
CA ALA A 69 -4.02 0.76 -2.83
C ALA A 69 -3.54 -0.40 -1.93
N ALA A 70 -2.28 -0.80 -2.08
CA ALA A 70 -1.69 -1.84 -1.25
C ALA A 70 -1.71 -1.46 0.24
N LEU A 71 -1.30 -0.23 0.59
CA LEU A 71 -1.35 0.27 1.96
C LEU A 71 -2.77 0.32 2.53
N LYS A 72 -3.76 0.73 1.72
CA LYS A 72 -5.18 0.74 2.11
C LYS A 72 -5.68 -0.67 2.45
N ILE A 73 -5.32 -1.67 1.65
CA ILE A 73 -5.67 -3.07 1.90
C ILE A 73 -4.97 -3.59 3.17
N LEU A 74 -3.67 -3.35 3.30
CA LEU A 74 -2.88 -3.85 4.43
C LEU A 74 -3.37 -3.25 5.76
N ARG A 75 -3.66 -1.95 5.82
CA ARG A 75 -4.24 -1.33 7.02
C ARG A 75 -5.55 -1.99 7.41
N ARG A 76 -6.46 -2.17 6.46
CA ARG A 76 -7.76 -2.82 6.69
C ARG A 76 -7.64 -4.21 7.30
N TYR A 77 -6.65 -5.00 6.90
CA TYR A 77 -6.54 -6.41 7.31
C TYR A 77 -5.52 -6.67 8.42
N ASN A 78 -4.59 -5.76 8.67
CA ASN A 78 -3.56 -5.85 9.72
C ASN A 78 -3.95 -5.15 11.03
N GLU A 79 -5.01 -4.33 11.05
CA GLU A 79 -5.56 -3.72 12.29
C GLU A 79 -6.32 -4.73 13.17
N LYS A 80 -5.76 -5.92 13.39
CA LYS A 80 -6.29 -6.94 14.32
C LYS A 80 -5.46 -7.04 15.59
#